data_AF-A0A8J8EY87-F1
#
_entry.id   AF-A0A8J8EY87-F1
#
_cell.length_a   1.000
_cell.length_b   1.000
_cell.length_c   1.000
_cell.angle_alpha   90.00
_cell.angle_beta   90.00
_cell.angle_gamma   90.00
#
_symmetry.space_group_name_H-M   'P 1'
#
loop_
_entity.id
_entity.type
_entity.pdbx_description
1 polymer ?
#
loop_
_entity_poly.entity_id
_entity_poly.type
_entity_poly.pdbx_seq_one_letter_code
_entity_poly.pdbx_strand_id
1 'polypeptide(L)'
;MKSTTLRVTVFFVLLLLFSVFPIPNATAALQSPYWLKPGAYVEYYANSTPSRPNVFGGGIYYHWDDCLANFGFQRIRVVFNVTDVSNNWALINVTVILYGDPSLRWPFSDVDAYYRATCSPPFTPINTTPYSRNNISLVDADYGKNLTIKGAYRINLNTGTVYSLDGKPYGHTFLFGLYPVTNMTYITTLNGTRLRFEGVDILNSTTYVTYYRNFTGPNVMMVSEPVNITDPSGAKAFGRTMVLFNPGEDVSPGFFGVIPDLEASVEIYALTVADNMDNTLKPQFSHGKLVKAAAPGVILYRFSYPKEESRPNIQASASPPASRTWLLALLALLVLALAFLGKRR
;
A
#
# COMPACT_ATOMS: atom_id res chain seq x y z
N MET A 1 60.53 -14.38 -26.97
CA MET A 1 60.20 -13.16 -26.19
C MET A 1 59.07 -12.27 -26.75
N LYS A 2 58.45 -12.55 -27.91
CA LYS A 2 57.34 -11.70 -28.45
C LYS A 2 55.93 -11.97 -27.88
N SER A 3 55.72 -13.05 -27.13
CA SER A 3 54.38 -13.46 -26.66
C SER A 3 53.87 -12.69 -25.44
N THR A 4 54.75 -12.06 -24.68
CA THR A 4 54.40 -11.41 -23.40
C THR A 4 53.82 -10.01 -23.64
N THR A 5 54.34 -9.28 -24.61
CA THR A 5 53.92 -7.91 -24.96
C THR A 5 52.48 -7.87 -25.47
N LEU A 6 52.08 -8.81 -26.34
CA LEU A 6 50.72 -8.86 -26.88
C LEU A 6 49.65 -9.08 -25.79
N ARG A 7 49.96 -9.90 -24.77
CA ARG A 7 49.02 -10.17 -23.66
C ARG A 7 48.82 -8.95 -22.77
N VAL A 8 49.89 -8.17 -22.57
CA VAL A 8 49.82 -6.92 -21.80
C VAL A 8 49.01 -5.87 -22.56
N THR A 9 49.22 -5.72 -23.87
CA THR A 9 48.46 -4.75 -24.68
C THR A 9 46.97 -5.07 -24.73
N VAL A 10 46.58 -6.34 -24.91
CA VAL A 10 45.17 -6.76 -24.91
C VAL A 10 44.51 -6.53 -23.55
N PHE A 11 45.23 -6.79 -22.45
CA PHE A 11 44.74 -6.54 -21.10
C PHE A 11 44.47 -5.04 -20.86
N PHE A 12 45.39 -4.17 -21.25
CA PHE A 12 45.20 -2.71 -21.12
C PHE A 12 44.08 -2.18 -22.01
N VAL A 13 43.90 -2.71 -23.22
CA VAL A 13 42.78 -2.31 -24.11
C VAL A 13 41.43 -2.74 -23.53
N LEU A 14 41.34 -3.94 -22.95
CA LEU A 14 40.12 -4.39 -22.26
C LEU A 14 39.82 -3.54 -21.02
N LEU A 15 40.85 -3.21 -20.23
CA LEU A 15 40.70 -2.40 -19.02
C LEU A 15 40.28 -0.95 -19.35
N LEU A 16 40.80 -0.40 -20.46
CA LEU A 16 40.39 0.90 -20.99
C LEU A 16 38.97 0.87 -21.58
N LEU A 17 38.58 -0.21 -22.26
CA LEU A 17 37.19 -0.39 -22.72
C LEU A 17 36.20 -0.49 -21.54
N PHE A 18 36.58 -1.15 -20.45
CA PHE A 18 35.75 -1.21 -19.23
C PHE A 18 35.67 0.13 -18.48
N SER A 19 36.66 1.01 -18.62
CA SER A 19 36.64 2.33 -17.95
C SER A 19 35.95 3.44 -18.77
N VAL A 20 35.92 3.31 -20.10
CA VAL A 20 35.33 4.33 -21.00
C VAL A 20 33.83 4.10 -21.23
N PHE A 21 33.31 2.89 -20.98
CA PHE A 21 31.88 2.66 -20.87
C PHE A 21 31.47 2.76 -19.40
N PRO A 22 31.04 3.94 -18.90
CA PRO A 22 30.37 3.98 -17.61
C PRO A 22 29.23 2.98 -17.70
N ILE A 23 29.26 1.94 -16.86
CA ILE A 23 28.06 1.16 -16.58
C ILE A 23 27.07 2.23 -16.18
N PRO A 24 25.98 2.46 -16.95
CA PRO A 24 24.98 3.38 -16.48
C PRO A 24 24.52 2.78 -15.17
N ASN A 25 24.88 3.42 -14.07
CA ASN A 25 24.18 3.26 -12.81
C ASN A 25 22.77 3.75 -13.17
N ALA A 26 21.96 2.83 -13.67
CA ALA A 26 20.54 3.00 -13.83
C ALA A 26 19.98 3.00 -12.41
N THR A 27 20.30 4.05 -11.64
CA THR A 27 19.35 4.60 -10.71
C THR A 27 18.25 5.13 -11.60
N ALA A 28 17.35 4.24 -12.01
CA ALA A 28 16.03 4.63 -12.46
C ALA A 28 15.51 5.50 -11.32
N ALA A 29 15.53 6.82 -11.51
CA ALA A 29 14.79 7.71 -10.64
C ALA A 29 13.37 7.16 -10.70
N LEU A 30 12.90 6.61 -9.58
CA LEU A 30 11.53 6.13 -9.46
C LEU A 30 10.66 7.32 -9.78
N GLN A 31 10.14 7.33 -11.01
CA GLN A 31 9.37 8.43 -11.51
C GLN A 31 8.14 8.50 -10.62
N SER A 32 7.97 9.62 -9.90
CA SER A 32 6.81 9.78 -9.04
C SER A 32 5.54 9.57 -9.87
N PRO A 33 4.50 8.93 -9.30
CA PRO A 33 3.28 8.65 -10.04
C PRO A 33 2.77 9.93 -10.69
N TYR A 34 2.22 9.80 -11.90
CA TYR A 34 1.71 10.92 -12.68
C TYR A 34 0.65 11.77 -11.93
N TRP A 35 0.13 11.22 -10.84
CA TRP A 35 -0.96 11.75 -10.04
C TRP A 35 -0.53 12.35 -8.70
N LEU A 36 0.74 12.20 -8.32
CA LEU A 36 1.30 12.78 -7.11
C LEU A 36 1.60 14.27 -7.32
N LYS A 37 0.55 15.09 -7.31
CA LYS A 37 0.63 16.55 -7.45
C LYS A 37 -0.18 17.22 -6.34
N PRO A 38 0.24 18.40 -5.84
CA PRO A 38 -0.57 19.15 -4.88
C PRO A 38 -2.01 19.36 -5.38
N GLY A 39 -2.98 19.10 -4.51
CA GLY A 39 -4.43 19.17 -4.81
C GLY A 39 -5.03 17.87 -5.36
N ALA A 40 -4.22 16.86 -5.72
CA ALA A 40 -4.72 15.53 -6.06
C ALA A 40 -5.21 14.80 -4.81
N TYR A 41 -6.25 13.99 -4.93
CA TYR A 41 -6.72 13.14 -3.84
C TYR A 41 -7.16 11.75 -4.30
N VAL A 42 -7.00 10.81 -3.38
CA VAL A 42 -7.45 9.43 -3.47
C VAL A 42 -8.43 9.18 -2.34
N GLU A 43 -9.64 8.77 -2.69
CA GLU A 43 -10.73 8.51 -1.75
C GLU A 43 -11.12 7.04 -1.84
N TYR A 44 -11.02 6.34 -0.72
CA TYR A 44 -11.47 4.99 -0.52
C TYR A 44 -12.77 4.97 0.24
N TYR A 45 -13.60 3.97 -0.04
CA TYR A 45 -14.88 3.78 0.60
C TYR A 45 -15.11 2.29 0.84
N ALA A 46 -15.68 1.96 1.99
CA ALA A 46 -16.36 0.69 2.16
C ALA A 46 -17.75 0.89 2.74
N ASN A 47 -18.67 0.07 2.26
CA ASN A 47 -20.01 -0.06 2.81
C ASN A 47 -20.24 -1.52 3.16
N SER A 48 -20.40 -1.80 4.46
CA SER A 48 -20.92 -3.09 4.93
C SER A 48 -22.43 -2.94 5.15
N THR A 49 -23.22 -3.88 4.64
CA THR A 49 -24.68 -3.84 4.65
C THR A 49 -25.13 -5.01 5.49
N PRO A 50 -26.22 -4.82 6.24
CA PRO A 50 -26.68 -5.78 7.22
C PRO A 50 -27.48 -6.91 6.59
N SER A 51 -27.19 -7.30 5.34
CA SER A 51 -27.89 -8.40 4.65
C SER A 51 -27.81 -9.72 5.42
N ARG A 52 -26.97 -9.78 6.47
CA ARG A 52 -27.06 -10.75 7.55
C ARG A 52 -27.17 -10.03 8.91
N PRO A 53 -28.21 -10.29 9.71
CA PRO A 53 -28.51 -9.57 10.95
C PRO A 53 -27.50 -9.74 12.11
N ASN A 54 -26.35 -10.40 11.88
CA ASN A 54 -25.33 -10.70 12.88
C ASN A 54 -23.89 -10.44 12.37
N VAL A 55 -23.73 -9.66 11.29
CA VAL A 55 -22.39 -9.38 10.76
C VAL A 55 -21.98 -8.00 11.27
N PHE A 56 -21.00 -7.99 12.19
CA PHE A 56 -20.23 -6.80 12.53
C PHE A 56 -19.78 -6.14 11.21
N GLY A 57 -19.98 -4.84 11.07
CA GLY A 57 -19.64 -4.11 9.85
C GLY A 57 -18.12 -4.05 9.64
N GLY A 58 -17.53 -2.90 9.91
CA GLY A 58 -16.08 -2.73 10.01
C GLY A 58 -15.63 -2.45 11.44
N GLY A 59 -14.35 -2.68 11.68
CA GLY A 59 -13.62 -2.40 12.89
C GLY A 59 -12.36 -1.61 12.58
N ILE A 60 -12.07 -0.57 13.35
CA ILE A 60 -10.72 0.00 13.40
C ILE A 60 -10.18 -0.12 14.81
N TYR A 61 -8.89 0.02 14.86
CA TYR A 61 -8.05 -0.19 16.00
C TYR A 61 -7.23 1.10 16.07
N TYR A 62 -7.60 1.96 17.02
CA TYR A 62 -7.17 3.36 17.11
C TYR A 62 -6.43 3.61 18.42
N HIS A 63 -5.30 4.29 18.33
CA HIS A 63 -4.47 4.64 19.47
C HIS A 63 -4.54 6.16 19.75
N TRP A 64 -4.61 6.54 21.02
CA TRP A 64 -4.54 7.94 21.48
C TRP A 64 -3.98 7.97 22.90
N ASP A 65 -3.10 8.89 23.23
CA ASP A 65 -2.61 9.11 24.61
C ASP A 65 -2.26 7.79 25.37
N ASP A 66 -1.52 6.89 24.72
CA ASP A 66 -1.13 5.55 25.22
C ASP A 66 -2.29 4.57 25.50
N CYS A 67 -3.47 4.89 24.97
CA CYS A 67 -4.69 4.12 25.08
C CYS A 67 -5.12 3.53 23.73
N LEU A 68 -5.79 2.38 23.81
CA LEU A 68 -6.21 1.59 22.66
C LEU A 68 -7.73 1.45 22.63
N ALA A 69 -8.33 1.71 21.48
CA ALA A 69 -9.76 1.58 21.26
C ALA A 69 -10.02 0.75 20.03
N ASN A 70 -11.05 -0.07 20.11
CA ASN A 70 -11.66 -0.70 18.94
C ASN A 70 -12.93 0.07 18.60
N PHE A 71 -13.02 0.63 17.39
CA PHE A 71 -14.25 1.25 16.90
C PHE A 71 -14.99 0.34 15.94
N GLY A 72 -16.25 0.05 16.23
CA GLY A 72 -17.19 -0.55 15.29
C GLY A 72 -17.88 0.51 14.44
N PHE A 73 -18.13 0.22 13.16
CA PHE A 73 -18.88 1.08 12.24
C PHE A 73 -19.52 0.27 11.10
N GLN A 74 -20.40 0.90 10.32
CA GLN A 74 -21.02 0.26 9.15
C GLN A 74 -20.39 0.68 7.83
N ARG A 75 -19.97 1.94 7.74
CA ARG A 75 -19.35 2.48 6.53
C ARG A 75 -18.13 3.30 6.91
N ILE A 76 -17.16 3.34 6.01
CA ILE A 76 -15.94 4.11 6.17
C ILE A 76 -15.60 4.82 4.87
N ARG A 77 -15.11 6.04 5.01
CA ARG A 77 -14.51 6.83 3.93
C ARG A 77 -13.12 7.26 4.37
N VAL A 78 -12.11 7.01 3.55
CA VAL A 78 -10.73 7.41 3.80
C VAL A 78 -10.26 8.28 2.64
N VAL A 79 -9.85 9.51 2.93
CA VAL A 79 -9.37 10.46 1.93
C VAL A 79 -7.90 10.74 2.18
N PHE A 80 -7.06 10.48 1.19
CA PHE A 80 -5.66 10.87 1.12
C PHE A 80 -5.54 12.06 0.17
N ASN A 81 -5.14 13.22 0.67
CA ASN A 81 -5.03 14.45 -0.10
C ASN A 81 -3.57 14.91 -0.15
N VAL A 82 -3.01 15.03 -1.35
CA VAL A 82 -1.65 15.52 -1.55
C VAL A 82 -1.65 17.04 -1.38
N THR A 83 -1.01 17.55 -0.33
CA THR A 83 -1.03 18.99 -0.04
C THR A 83 0.24 19.70 -0.48
N ASP A 84 1.39 19.03 -0.43
CA ASP A 84 2.67 19.57 -0.88
C ASP A 84 3.54 18.47 -1.48
N VAL A 85 4.34 18.83 -2.47
CA VAL A 85 5.36 17.97 -3.08
C VAL A 85 6.60 18.82 -3.31
N SER A 86 7.62 18.63 -2.47
CA SER A 86 8.83 19.45 -2.50
C SER A 86 10.04 18.66 -1.97
N ASN A 87 11.24 18.95 -2.49
CA ASN A 87 12.50 18.38 -2.00
C ASN A 87 12.50 16.86 -1.82
N ASN A 88 11.88 16.12 -2.74
CA ASN A 88 11.73 14.67 -2.69
C ASN A 88 10.86 14.14 -1.53
N TRP A 89 9.96 14.97 -1.04
CA TRP A 89 8.94 14.63 -0.06
C TRP A 89 7.56 14.98 -0.58
N ALA A 90 6.56 14.18 -0.20
CA ALA A 90 5.16 14.56 -0.30
C ALA A 90 4.54 14.66 1.10
N LEU A 91 3.76 15.70 1.33
CA LEU A 91 2.90 15.84 2.51
C LEU A 91 1.48 15.41 2.13
N ILE A 92 0.95 14.46 2.88
CA ILE A 92 -0.38 13.89 2.64
C ILE A 92 -1.25 14.15 3.87
N ASN A 93 -2.37 14.83 3.67
CA ASN A 93 -3.41 14.96 4.67
C ASN A 93 -4.38 13.77 4.56
N VAL A 94 -4.67 13.14 5.69
CA VAL A 94 -5.59 12.00 5.78
C VAL A 94 -6.84 12.42 6.54
N THR A 95 -8.00 12.03 6.02
CA THR A 95 -9.28 12.15 6.71
C THR A 95 -9.99 10.82 6.68
N VAL A 96 -10.21 10.24 7.85
CA VAL A 96 -11.01 9.03 8.04
C VAL A 96 -12.36 9.42 8.60
N ILE A 97 -13.43 8.94 7.97
CA ILE A 97 -14.80 9.21 8.38
C ILE A 97 -15.51 7.89 8.57
N LEU A 98 -15.92 7.61 9.80
CA LEU A 98 -16.71 6.43 10.16
C LEU A 98 -18.19 6.81 10.24
N TYR A 99 -19.05 5.92 9.76
CA TYR A 99 -20.49 6.11 9.77
C TYR A 99 -21.18 4.92 10.40
N GLY A 100 -22.14 5.21 11.28
CA GLY A 100 -23.20 4.29 11.65
C GLY A 100 -24.24 4.14 10.51
N ASP A 101 -25.21 3.27 10.76
CA ASP A 101 -26.40 3.11 9.93
C ASP A 101 -27.66 3.20 10.81
N PRO A 102 -28.40 4.33 10.79
CA PRO A 102 -29.56 4.52 11.65
C PRO A 102 -30.73 3.59 11.30
N SER A 103 -30.67 2.87 10.17
CA SER A 103 -31.66 1.84 9.85
C SER A 103 -31.45 0.54 10.63
N LEU A 104 -30.32 0.39 11.31
CA LEU A 104 -29.99 -0.78 12.11
C LEU A 104 -30.37 -0.62 13.58
N ARG A 105 -30.42 -1.75 14.28
CA ARG A 105 -30.56 -1.78 15.74
C ARG A 105 -29.17 -1.92 16.37
N TRP A 106 -29.04 -1.40 17.58
CA TRP A 106 -27.87 -1.63 18.43
C TRP A 106 -27.49 -3.12 18.49
N PRO A 107 -26.19 -3.48 18.46
CA PRO A 107 -24.98 -2.64 18.48
C PRO A 107 -24.47 -2.24 17.08
N PHE A 108 -25.34 -2.16 16.07
CA PHE A 108 -24.92 -1.98 14.69
C PHE A 108 -25.33 -0.63 14.08
N SER A 109 -26.12 0.16 14.81
CA SER A 109 -26.62 1.47 14.37
C SER A 109 -25.58 2.58 14.38
N ASP A 110 -24.58 2.46 15.26
CA ASP A 110 -23.77 3.59 15.69
C ASP A 110 -22.28 3.38 15.36
N VAL A 111 -21.47 4.41 15.64
CA VAL A 111 -20.02 4.25 15.74
C VAL A 111 -19.71 4.04 17.22
N ASP A 112 -19.41 2.80 17.57
CA ASP A 112 -19.19 2.38 18.95
C ASP A 112 -17.69 2.26 19.21
N ALA A 113 -17.22 2.73 20.36
CA ALA A 113 -15.82 2.61 20.76
C ALA A 113 -15.69 1.73 22.01
N TYR A 114 -14.74 0.81 21.97
CA TYR A 114 -14.44 -0.09 23.07
C TYR A 114 -13.01 0.13 23.56
N TYR A 115 -12.83 0.47 24.83
CA TYR A 115 -11.50 0.69 25.42
C TYR A 115 -11.49 0.48 26.94
N ARG A 116 -10.29 0.56 27.54
CA ARG A 116 -10.07 0.35 28.97
C ARG A 116 -10.65 1.49 29.81
N ALA A 117 -11.32 1.15 30.91
CA ALA A 117 -11.94 2.14 31.81
C ALA A 117 -10.95 3.13 32.45
N THR A 118 -9.66 2.81 32.48
CA THR A 118 -8.59 3.69 32.97
C THR A 118 -8.22 4.80 32.00
N CYS A 119 -8.67 4.73 30.75
CA CYS A 119 -8.38 5.71 29.72
C CYS A 119 -9.48 6.79 29.67
N SER A 120 -9.06 8.03 29.43
CA SER A 120 -9.98 9.10 29.02
C SER A 120 -10.55 8.78 27.64
N PRO A 121 -11.83 9.04 27.36
CA PRO A 121 -12.42 8.75 26.05
C PRO A 121 -11.68 9.50 24.93
N PRO A 122 -11.45 8.87 23.76
CA PRO A 122 -10.70 9.46 22.64
C PRO A 122 -11.42 10.66 22.01
N PHE A 123 -12.74 10.69 22.13
CA PHE A 123 -13.63 11.73 21.64
C PHE A 123 -14.67 12.05 22.72
N THR A 124 -15.50 13.06 22.50
CA THR A 124 -16.56 13.41 23.45
C THR A 124 -17.74 12.46 23.27
N PRO A 125 -17.98 11.50 24.19
CA PRO A 125 -19.04 10.51 24.00
C PRO A 125 -20.41 11.15 24.18
N ILE A 126 -21.41 10.60 23.47
CA ILE A 126 -22.81 10.96 23.73
C ILE A 126 -23.36 10.16 24.91
N ASN A 127 -22.97 8.90 25.05
CA ASN A 127 -23.27 8.10 26.23
C ASN A 127 -22.14 7.11 26.54
N THR A 128 -21.93 6.84 27.83
CA THR A 128 -20.93 5.88 28.30
C THR A 128 -21.62 4.74 29.03
N THR A 129 -21.54 3.53 28.50
CA THR A 129 -22.06 2.33 29.18
C THR A 129 -20.91 1.43 29.61
N PRO A 130 -20.81 1.06 30.91
CA PRO A 130 -19.86 0.05 31.34
C PRO A 130 -20.12 -1.26 30.60
N TYR A 131 -19.13 -1.76 29.85
CA TYR A 131 -19.23 -3.05 29.14
C TYR A 131 -18.75 -4.20 30.02
N SER A 132 -17.73 -3.96 30.85
CA SER A 132 -17.22 -4.89 31.85
C SER A 132 -16.56 -4.13 33.02
N ARG A 133 -16.10 -4.84 34.06
CA ARG A 133 -15.39 -4.21 35.21
C ARG A 133 -14.18 -3.36 34.80
N ASN A 134 -13.53 -3.71 33.69
CA ASN A 134 -12.28 -3.08 33.27
C ASN A 134 -12.39 -2.33 31.93
N ASN A 135 -13.52 -2.48 31.22
CA ASN A 135 -13.71 -1.94 29.88
C ASN A 135 -15.04 -1.18 29.76
N ILE A 136 -15.02 -0.08 29.02
CA ILE A 136 -16.19 0.75 28.74
C ILE A 136 -16.54 0.55 27.26
N SER A 137 -17.82 0.36 26.96
CA SER A 137 -18.35 0.52 25.61
C SER A 137 -18.96 1.90 25.56
N LEU A 138 -18.34 2.78 24.79
CA LEU A 138 -18.96 4.01 24.39
C LEU A 138 -19.87 3.77 23.21
N VAL A 139 -21.01 4.44 23.26
CA VAL A 139 -21.63 4.94 22.04
C VAL A 139 -20.98 6.31 21.82
N ASP A 140 -19.93 6.35 21.00
CA ASP A 140 -19.15 7.58 20.78
C ASP A 140 -19.93 8.58 19.90
N ALA A 141 -20.91 8.07 19.11
CA ALA A 141 -21.90 8.86 18.41
C ALA A 141 -23.30 8.23 18.50
N ASP A 142 -24.19 8.84 19.27
CA ASP A 142 -25.65 8.69 19.17
C ASP A 142 -26.14 9.15 17.78
N TYR A 143 -27.06 8.39 17.19
CA TYR A 143 -27.85 8.66 15.98
C TYR A 143 -27.36 9.80 15.07
N GLY A 144 -26.64 9.44 14.00
CA GLY A 144 -26.54 10.27 12.79
C GLY A 144 -25.36 11.24 12.69
N LYS A 145 -24.39 11.20 13.62
CA LYS A 145 -23.10 11.90 13.47
C LYS A 145 -22.00 10.94 13.05
N ASN A 146 -21.15 11.40 12.14
CA ASN A 146 -19.99 10.66 11.69
C ASN A 146 -18.77 10.98 12.57
N LEU A 147 -17.98 9.97 12.92
CA LEU A 147 -16.69 10.21 13.56
C LEU A 147 -15.68 10.58 12.49
N THR A 148 -15.07 11.77 12.61
CA THR A 148 -14.06 12.25 11.67
C THR A 148 -12.71 12.36 12.36
N ILE A 149 -11.75 11.56 11.92
CA ILE A 149 -10.36 11.55 12.41
C ILE A 149 -9.49 12.18 11.31
N LYS A 150 -8.66 13.14 11.68
CA LYS A 150 -7.80 13.87 10.74
C LYS A 150 -6.36 13.83 11.21
N GLY A 151 -5.46 13.78 10.23
CA GLY A 151 -4.04 13.76 10.48
C GLY A 151 -3.26 13.95 9.20
N ALA A 152 -1.94 13.85 9.30
CA ALA A 152 -1.06 14.02 8.16
C ALA A 152 0.23 13.24 8.35
N TYR A 153 0.86 12.89 7.24
CA TYR A 153 2.13 12.17 7.22
C TYR A 153 2.97 12.60 6.01
N ARG A 154 4.23 12.20 6.00
CA ARG A 154 5.18 12.48 4.92
C ARG A 154 5.59 11.20 4.21
N ILE A 155 5.80 11.30 2.91
CA ILE A 155 6.36 10.21 2.09
C ILE A 155 7.70 10.67 1.53
N ASN A 156 8.74 9.86 1.70
CA ASN A 156 9.99 10.05 0.99
C ASN A 156 9.85 9.49 -0.44
N LEU A 157 9.94 10.33 -1.45
CA LEU A 157 9.66 9.94 -2.84
C LEU A 157 10.74 9.07 -3.48
N ASN A 158 11.94 9.03 -2.91
CA ASN A 158 13.01 8.15 -3.40
C ASN A 158 12.82 6.71 -2.94
N THR A 159 12.18 6.52 -1.79
CA THR A 159 12.05 5.20 -1.16
C THR A 159 10.61 4.72 -1.03
N GLY A 160 9.62 5.61 -1.18
CA GLY A 160 8.23 5.35 -0.86
C GLY A 160 7.97 5.15 0.64
N THR A 161 8.91 5.49 1.52
CA THR A 161 8.77 5.28 2.96
C THR A 161 7.87 6.35 3.57
N VAL A 162 6.92 5.90 4.38
CA VAL A 162 5.97 6.69 5.18
C VAL A 162 6.61 7.08 6.51
N TYR A 163 6.48 8.34 6.85
CA TYR A 163 6.94 8.93 8.11
C TYR A 163 5.82 9.75 8.75
N SER A 164 5.70 9.69 10.07
CA SER A 164 4.95 10.69 10.84
C SER A 164 5.63 12.06 10.75
N LEU A 165 4.94 13.12 11.20
CA LEU A 165 5.45 14.49 11.10
C LEU A 165 6.69 14.77 11.97
N ASP A 166 6.87 14.01 13.05
CA ASP A 166 8.05 14.03 13.92
C ASP A 166 9.23 13.19 13.36
N GLY A 167 9.04 12.48 12.25
CA GLY A 167 10.11 11.79 11.52
C GLY A 167 10.29 10.31 11.87
N LYS A 168 9.36 9.69 12.61
CA LYS A 168 9.38 8.24 12.85
C LYS A 168 8.92 7.48 11.58
N PRO A 169 9.67 6.46 11.12
CA PRO A 169 9.29 5.66 9.95
C PRO A 169 8.23 4.61 10.31
N TYR A 170 7.27 4.39 9.41
CA TYR A 170 6.17 3.42 9.61
C TYR A 170 6.12 2.29 8.58
N GLY A 171 6.76 2.42 7.42
CA GLY A 171 6.67 1.41 6.36
C GLY A 171 6.73 2.03 4.97
N HIS A 172 6.35 1.27 3.94
CA HIS A 172 6.21 1.80 2.59
C HIS A 172 4.75 2.12 2.27
N THR A 173 4.50 3.22 1.55
CA THR A 173 3.13 3.64 1.21
C THR A 173 2.45 2.61 0.34
N PHE A 174 1.23 2.24 0.66
CA PHE A 174 0.47 1.31 -0.19
C PHE A 174 -0.20 2.02 -1.37
N LEU A 175 -0.26 3.36 -1.36
CA LEU A 175 -1.11 4.11 -2.29
C LEU A 175 -0.64 3.98 -3.76
N PHE A 176 0.67 3.83 -3.98
CA PHE A 176 1.31 3.81 -5.30
C PHE A 176 2.71 3.18 -5.28
N GLY A 177 3.22 2.83 -6.46
CA GLY A 177 4.45 2.10 -6.73
C GLY A 177 5.71 2.97 -6.78
N LEU A 178 6.00 3.70 -5.70
CA LEU A 178 7.32 4.36 -5.51
C LEU A 178 8.47 3.39 -5.23
N TYR A 179 8.22 2.10 -5.23
CA TYR A 179 9.23 1.09 -4.93
C TYR A 179 8.89 -0.21 -5.65
N PRO A 180 9.91 -1.03 -5.98
CA PRO A 180 9.66 -2.37 -6.46
C PRO A 180 8.98 -3.18 -5.35
N VAL A 181 7.75 -3.62 -5.62
CA VAL A 181 7.06 -4.58 -4.76
C VAL A 181 7.74 -5.93 -4.92
N THR A 182 8.39 -6.40 -3.86
CA THR A 182 9.01 -7.72 -3.75
C THR A 182 8.57 -8.37 -2.44
N ASN A 183 8.78 -9.68 -2.30
CA ASN A 183 8.59 -10.40 -1.03
C ASN A 183 9.50 -9.88 0.10
N MET A 184 10.59 -9.18 -0.23
CA MET A 184 11.47 -8.55 0.77
C MET A 184 11.04 -7.13 1.13
N THR A 185 10.03 -6.59 0.45
CA THR A 185 9.59 -5.21 0.66
C THR A 185 8.88 -5.07 1.99
N TYR A 186 9.28 -4.03 2.71
CA TYR A 186 8.86 -3.78 4.06
C TYR A 186 7.48 -3.12 4.12
N ILE A 187 6.48 -3.77 4.72
CA ILE A 187 5.10 -3.26 4.68
C ILE A 187 4.91 -2.20 5.75
N THR A 188 5.11 -2.57 7.01
CA THR A 188 4.75 -1.73 8.16
C THR A 188 5.51 -2.12 9.44
N THR A 189 5.65 -1.20 10.38
CA THR A 189 6.04 -1.50 11.78
C THR A 189 4.76 -1.65 12.61
N LEU A 190 4.36 -2.87 13.00
CA LEU A 190 3.39 -2.99 14.10
C LEU A 190 4.14 -3.05 15.42
N ASN A 191 3.99 -2.05 16.28
CA ASN A 191 4.72 -1.97 17.57
C ASN A 191 6.24 -2.15 17.39
N GLY A 192 6.81 -1.57 16.33
CA GLY A 192 8.23 -1.72 15.99
C GLY A 192 8.61 -3.06 15.33
N THR A 193 7.68 -4.01 15.23
CA THR A 193 7.90 -5.28 14.52
C THR A 193 7.73 -5.10 13.03
N ARG A 194 8.76 -5.50 12.29
CA ARG A 194 8.77 -5.34 10.83
C ARG A 194 7.95 -6.42 10.13
N LEU A 195 6.79 -6.08 9.56
CA LEU A 195 6.01 -6.98 8.71
C LEU A 195 6.49 -6.96 7.26
N ARG A 196 6.57 -8.15 6.64
CA ARG A 196 6.97 -8.36 5.23
C ARG A 196 5.84 -8.98 4.43
N PHE A 197 5.92 -8.85 3.10
CA PHE A 197 5.01 -9.57 2.20
C PHE A 197 5.42 -11.04 2.12
N GLU A 198 4.54 -11.93 2.58
CA GLU A 198 4.72 -13.38 2.47
C GLU A 198 4.47 -13.86 1.03
N GLY A 199 3.57 -13.18 0.32
CA GLY A 199 3.21 -13.49 -1.06
C GLY A 199 2.97 -12.23 -1.90
N VAL A 200 3.46 -12.29 -3.14
CA VAL A 200 3.22 -11.29 -4.20
C VAL A 200 2.70 -12.05 -5.42
N ASP A 201 1.37 -12.08 -5.57
CA ASP A 201 0.73 -12.81 -6.65
C ASP A 201 0.36 -11.86 -7.79
N ILE A 202 0.87 -12.14 -9.00
CA ILE A 202 0.43 -11.45 -10.22
C ILE A 202 -0.83 -12.14 -10.73
N LEU A 203 -1.95 -11.43 -10.68
CA LEU A 203 -3.22 -11.95 -11.15
C LEU A 203 -3.40 -11.58 -12.62
N ASN A 204 -3.28 -12.58 -13.51
CA ASN A 204 -3.39 -12.40 -14.95
C ASN A 204 -4.82 -12.01 -15.36
N SER A 205 -4.95 -10.93 -16.15
CA SER A 205 -6.22 -10.46 -16.76
C SER A 205 -7.40 -10.28 -15.80
N THR A 206 -7.14 -10.15 -14.50
CA THR A 206 -8.19 -9.97 -13.50
C THR A 206 -8.73 -8.55 -13.59
N THR A 207 -10.01 -8.41 -13.93
CA THR A 207 -10.70 -7.13 -13.83
C THR A 207 -11.11 -6.92 -12.38
N TYR A 208 -10.49 -5.95 -11.69
CA TYR A 208 -10.94 -5.53 -10.37
C TYR A 208 -12.08 -4.54 -10.52
N VAL A 209 -13.23 -4.87 -9.94
CA VAL A 209 -14.40 -4.00 -9.96
C VAL A 209 -14.37 -3.11 -8.73
N THR A 210 -14.19 -1.81 -8.91
CA THR A 210 -14.39 -0.83 -7.84
C THR A 210 -15.76 -0.15 -7.97
N TYR A 211 -16.15 0.67 -6.99
CA TYR A 211 -17.43 1.39 -7.02
C TYR A 211 -17.60 2.26 -8.26
N TYR A 212 -16.51 2.73 -8.87
CA TYR A 212 -16.55 3.65 -10.01
C TYR A 212 -16.24 2.99 -11.34
N ARG A 213 -15.27 2.08 -11.41
CA ARG A 213 -14.86 1.49 -12.70
C ARG A 213 -14.18 0.14 -12.54
N ASN A 214 -14.18 -0.58 -13.65
CA ASN A 214 -13.36 -1.77 -13.83
C ASN A 214 -11.90 -1.35 -14.06
N PHE A 215 -10.99 -1.87 -13.22
CA PHE A 215 -9.55 -1.76 -13.41
C PHE A 215 -9.03 -3.04 -14.06
N THR A 216 -8.60 -2.91 -15.31
CA THR A 216 -7.99 -3.98 -16.10
C THR A 216 -6.49 -3.74 -16.20
N GLY A 217 -5.69 -4.71 -15.74
CA GLY A 217 -4.24 -4.66 -15.75
C GLY A 217 -3.67 -5.84 -14.96
N PRO A 218 -2.34 -6.07 -14.98
CA PRO A 218 -1.74 -6.94 -13.98
C PRO A 218 -2.10 -6.37 -12.60
N ASN A 219 -2.75 -7.16 -11.76
CA ASN A 219 -3.08 -6.75 -10.41
C ASN A 219 -2.24 -7.59 -9.48
N VAL A 220 -1.40 -6.93 -8.70
CA VAL A 220 -0.53 -7.53 -7.72
C VAL A 220 -1.30 -7.57 -6.41
N MET A 221 -1.53 -8.77 -5.91
CA MET A 221 -2.03 -8.97 -4.55
C MET A 221 -0.83 -9.17 -3.64
N MET A 222 -0.75 -8.35 -2.60
CA MET A 222 0.31 -8.41 -1.62
C MET A 222 -0.31 -8.76 -0.26
N VAL A 223 0.19 -9.84 0.36
CA VAL A 223 -0.30 -10.33 1.65
C VAL A 223 0.83 -10.34 2.66
N SER A 224 0.63 -9.73 3.82
CA SER A 224 1.63 -9.73 4.89
C SER A 224 1.72 -11.09 5.58
N GLU A 225 2.83 -11.27 6.28
CA GLU A 225 2.91 -12.20 7.40
C GLU A 225 1.76 -11.95 8.40
N PRO A 226 1.25 -12.99 9.07
CA PRO A 226 0.22 -12.85 10.07
C PRO A 226 0.73 -12.05 11.28
N VAL A 227 -0.15 -11.24 11.85
CA VAL A 227 0.16 -10.43 13.02
C VAL A 227 -0.87 -10.61 14.12
N ASN A 228 -0.40 -10.62 15.36
CA ASN A 228 -1.27 -10.67 16.53
C ASN A 228 -1.63 -9.25 16.95
N ILE A 229 -2.93 -8.97 16.95
CA ILE A 229 -3.50 -7.75 17.50
C ILE A 229 -4.12 -8.12 18.83
N THR A 230 -3.71 -7.45 19.91
CA THR A 230 -4.37 -7.61 21.21
C THR A 230 -5.35 -6.47 21.36
N ASP A 231 -6.63 -6.78 21.53
CA ASP A 231 -7.66 -5.78 21.73
C ASP A 231 -7.62 -5.21 23.17
N PRO A 232 -8.41 -4.18 23.48
CA PRO A 232 -8.43 -3.60 24.82
C PRO A 232 -8.85 -4.58 25.94
N SER A 233 -9.60 -5.63 25.61
CA SER A 233 -10.01 -6.70 26.54
C SER A 233 -8.89 -7.70 26.83
N GLY A 234 -7.81 -7.68 26.06
CA GLY A 234 -6.74 -8.67 26.10
C GLY A 234 -6.97 -9.86 25.16
N ALA A 235 -8.06 -9.87 24.39
CA ALA A 235 -8.30 -10.88 23.37
C ALA A 235 -7.31 -10.70 22.21
N LYS A 236 -6.76 -11.81 21.72
CA LYS A 236 -5.83 -11.80 20.59
C LYS A 236 -6.58 -12.12 19.31
N ALA A 237 -6.59 -11.18 18.37
CA ALA A 237 -7.04 -11.35 17.00
C ALA A 237 -5.83 -11.61 16.09
N PHE A 238 -6.02 -12.50 15.12
CA PHE A 238 -5.05 -12.74 14.05
C PHE A 238 -5.41 -11.88 12.84
N GLY A 239 -4.54 -10.94 12.48
CA GLY A 239 -4.69 -10.07 11.33
C GLY A 239 -3.69 -10.38 10.23
N ARG A 240 -4.06 -10.08 8.98
CA ARG A 240 -3.12 -9.95 7.86
C ARG A 240 -3.41 -8.63 7.16
N THR A 241 -2.38 -7.97 6.67
CA THR A 241 -2.54 -6.87 5.72
C THR A 241 -2.68 -7.47 4.33
N MET A 242 -3.68 -6.99 3.59
CA MET A 242 -3.79 -7.23 2.17
C MET A 242 -3.88 -5.91 1.44
N VAL A 243 -3.08 -5.78 0.38
CA VAL A 243 -3.12 -4.65 -0.52
C VAL A 243 -3.24 -5.17 -1.94
N LEU A 244 -4.14 -4.57 -2.69
CA LEU A 244 -4.27 -4.78 -4.12
C LEU A 244 -3.64 -3.60 -4.82
N PHE A 245 -2.70 -3.87 -5.71
CA PHE A 245 -1.95 -2.85 -6.44
C PHE A 245 -2.05 -3.09 -7.94
N ASN A 246 -2.31 -2.04 -8.72
CA ASN A 246 -2.29 -2.09 -10.17
C ASN A 246 -1.05 -1.34 -10.69
N PRO A 247 0.04 -2.03 -11.08
CA PRO A 247 1.25 -1.39 -11.59
C PRO A 247 1.03 -0.64 -12.92
N GLY A 248 -0.01 -0.98 -13.69
CA GLY A 248 -0.32 -0.29 -14.94
C GLY A 248 -0.88 1.12 -14.72
N GLU A 249 -1.58 1.34 -13.60
CA GLU A 249 -2.19 2.63 -13.24
C GLU A 249 -1.48 3.31 -12.06
N ASP A 250 -0.47 2.65 -11.52
CA ASP A 250 0.32 3.05 -10.35
C ASP A 250 -0.54 3.46 -9.15
N VAL A 251 -1.57 2.67 -8.86
CA VAL A 251 -2.54 2.95 -7.79
C VAL A 251 -2.97 1.66 -7.11
N SER A 252 -3.24 1.72 -5.80
CA SER A 252 -3.88 0.63 -5.07
C SER A 252 -5.41 0.69 -5.16
N PRO A 253 -6.09 -0.30 -5.79
CA PRO A 253 -7.55 -0.31 -5.85
C PRO A 253 -8.23 -0.67 -4.53
N GLY A 254 -7.54 -1.29 -3.58
CA GLY A 254 -8.13 -1.60 -2.28
C GLY A 254 -7.16 -2.22 -1.28
N PHE A 255 -7.53 -2.16 -0.01
CA PHE A 255 -6.71 -2.64 1.10
C PHE A 255 -7.51 -2.97 2.36
N PHE A 256 -6.95 -3.81 3.23
CA PHE A 256 -7.36 -3.97 4.63
C PHE A 256 -6.17 -4.40 5.50
N GLY A 257 -6.31 -4.28 6.81
CA GLY A 257 -5.30 -4.68 7.81
C GLY A 257 -4.49 -3.50 8.35
N VAL A 258 -3.20 -3.72 8.61
CA VAL A 258 -2.26 -2.71 9.11
C VAL A 258 -1.72 -1.89 7.94
N ILE A 259 -1.93 -0.58 7.98
CA ILE A 259 -1.67 0.34 6.88
C ILE A 259 -0.77 1.48 7.37
N PRO A 260 0.50 1.58 6.92
CA PRO A 260 1.45 2.58 7.40
C PRO A 260 0.93 4.01 7.30
N ASP A 261 0.28 4.34 6.18
CA ASP A 261 -0.24 5.66 5.91
C ASP A 261 -1.33 6.07 6.93
N LEU A 262 -2.12 5.11 7.44
CA LEU A 262 -3.14 5.36 8.47
C LEU A 262 -2.53 5.42 9.87
N GLU A 263 -1.56 4.55 10.16
CA GLU A 263 -0.88 4.52 11.46
C GLU A 263 -0.07 5.80 11.68
N ALA A 264 0.69 6.23 10.67
CA ALA A 264 1.54 7.41 10.73
C ALA A 264 0.77 8.74 10.77
N SER A 265 -0.48 8.75 10.29
CA SER A 265 -1.26 9.97 10.15
C SER A 265 -2.31 10.14 11.24
N VAL A 266 -3.06 9.09 11.54
CA VAL A 266 -4.25 9.12 12.40
C VAL A 266 -4.22 8.03 13.45
N GLU A 267 -3.05 7.43 13.74
CA GLU A 267 -2.88 6.41 14.81
C GLU A 267 -3.82 5.19 14.66
N ILE A 268 -4.33 4.92 13.46
CA ILE A 268 -5.11 3.71 13.17
C ILE A 268 -4.14 2.60 12.77
N TYR A 269 -3.94 1.65 13.67
CA TYR A 269 -2.98 0.57 13.46
C TYR A 269 -3.58 -0.63 12.71
N ALA A 270 -4.90 -0.79 12.70
CA ALA A 270 -5.54 -1.82 11.89
C ALA A 270 -6.95 -1.42 11.47
N LEU A 271 -7.33 -1.81 10.25
CA LEU A 271 -8.64 -1.60 9.66
C LEU A 271 -9.16 -2.94 9.13
N THR A 272 -10.29 -3.39 9.64
CA THR A 272 -10.97 -4.60 9.17
C THR A 272 -12.36 -4.23 8.70
N VAL A 273 -12.63 -4.27 7.39
CA VAL A 273 -13.97 -4.06 6.87
C VAL A 273 -14.17 -4.96 5.65
N ALA A 274 -15.31 -5.65 5.59
CA ALA A 274 -15.71 -6.38 4.39
C ALA A 274 -16.74 -5.53 3.64
N ASP A 275 -16.39 -5.04 2.46
CA ASP A 275 -17.35 -4.37 1.59
C ASP A 275 -18.34 -5.39 1.01
N ASN A 276 -19.63 -5.08 0.96
CA ASN A 276 -20.61 -6.02 0.37
C ASN A 276 -20.46 -6.21 -1.14
N MET A 277 -19.77 -5.30 -1.81
CA MET A 277 -19.41 -5.54 -3.21
C MET A 277 -18.58 -6.81 -3.35
N ASP A 278 -17.74 -7.15 -2.37
CA ASP A 278 -17.04 -8.44 -2.33
C ASP A 278 -18.02 -9.62 -2.20
N ASN A 279 -19.04 -9.48 -1.35
CA ASN A 279 -20.07 -10.51 -1.17
C ASN A 279 -20.98 -10.69 -2.40
N THR A 280 -21.24 -9.62 -3.15
CA THR A 280 -22.13 -9.65 -4.33
C THR A 280 -21.38 -10.02 -5.61
N LEU A 281 -20.09 -9.71 -5.71
CA LEU A 281 -19.24 -10.03 -6.84
C LEU A 281 -18.33 -11.21 -6.50
N LYS A 282 -18.92 -12.42 -6.47
CA LYS A 282 -18.18 -13.66 -6.19
C LYS A 282 -16.94 -13.77 -7.07
N PRO A 283 -15.76 -14.09 -6.51
CA PRO A 283 -14.58 -14.35 -7.29
C PRO A 283 -14.85 -15.48 -8.29
N GLN A 284 -14.48 -15.28 -9.55
CA GLN A 284 -14.65 -16.29 -10.59
C GLN A 284 -13.37 -17.08 -10.75
N PHE A 285 -13.50 -18.41 -10.75
CA PHE A 285 -12.39 -19.33 -10.93
C PHE A 285 -12.54 -20.07 -12.25
N SER A 286 -11.42 -20.29 -12.94
CA SER A 286 -11.30 -21.17 -14.10
C SER A 286 -10.10 -22.09 -13.91
N HIS A 287 -10.31 -23.41 -14.02
CA HIS A 287 -9.27 -24.41 -13.84
C HIS A 287 -8.49 -24.27 -12.51
N GLY A 288 -9.19 -23.93 -11.42
CA GLY A 288 -8.59 -23.73 -10.10
C GLY A 288 -7.81 -22.42 -9.95
N LYS A 289 -7.77 -21.54 -10.96
CA LYS A 289 -7.13 -20.23 -10.90
C LYS A 289 -8.17 -19.11 -10.81
N LEU A 290 -7.87 -18.10 -10.00
CA LEU A 290 -8.69 -16.90 -9.85
C LEU A 290 -8.62 -16.06 -11.14
N VAL A 291 -9.76 -15.86 -11.80
CA VAL A 291 -9.91 -15.12 -13.07
C VAL A 291 -10.49 -13.72 -12.84
N LYS A 292 -11.37 -13.59 -11.85
CA LYS A 292 -11.96 -12.31 -11.45
C LYS A 292 -12.05 -12.28 -9.93
N ALA A 293 -11.64 -11.18 -9.31
CA ALA A 293 -11.71 -10.98 -7.87
C ALA A 293 -12.40 -9.66 -7.57
N ALA A 294 -13.15 -9.61 -6.48
CA ALA A 294 -13.50 -8.36 -5.85
C ALA A 294 -12.45 -8.03 -4.78
N ALA A 295 -12.30 -6.74 -4.48
CA ALA A 295 -11.37 -6.28 -3.46
C ALA A 295 -12.05 -6.40 -2.08
N PRO A 296 -11.63 -7.30 -1.18
CA PRO A 296 -12.02 -7.21 0.22
C PRO A 296 -11.34 -5.96 0.83
N GLY A 297 -11.98 -5.35 1.83
CA GLY A 297 -11.47 -4.13 2.45
C GLY A 297 -12.15 -2.84 2.00
N VAL A 298 -11.43 -1.74 2.11
CA VAL A 298 -11.83 -0.45 1.52
C VAL A 298 -11.39 -0.38 0.08
N ILE A 299 -12.27 0.16 -0.77
CA ILE A 299 -12.10 0.15 -2.21
C ILE A 299 -11.98 1.58 -2.73
N LEU A 300 -11.11 1.79 -3.72
CA LEU A 300 -10.96 3.07 -4.39
C LEU A 300 -12.30 3.55 -4.96
N TYR A 301 -12.81 4.62 -4.35
CA TYR A 301 -14.07 5.26 -4.69
C TYR A 301 -13.81 6.41 -5.66
N ARG A 302 -13.10 7.45 -5.25
CA ARG A 302 -12.87 8.62 -6.10
C ARG A 302 -11.40 8.93 -6.21
N PHE A 303 -10.99 9.27 -7.41
CA PHE A 303 -9.65 9.74 -7.70
C PHE A 303 -9.77 11.08 -8.41
N SER A 304 -9.06 12.10 -7.95
CA SER A 304 -8.97 13.37 -8.67
C SER A 304 -7.56 13.69 -9.14
N TYR A 305 -7.50 14.30 -10.31
CA TYR A 305 -6.31 14.92 -10.84
C TYR A 305 -6.62 16.42 -11.00
N PRO A 306 -5.71 17.32 -10.63
CA PRO A 306 -5.83 18.73 -11.02
C PRO A 306 -6.05 18.79 -12.54
N LYS A 307 -7.04 19.58 -12.99
CA LYS A 307 -7.37 19.75 -14.42
C LYS A 307 -6.21 20.47 -15.12
N GLU A 308 -5.17 19.75 -15.49
CA GLU A 308 -4.20 20.15 -16.51
C GLU A 308 -3.32 18.95 -16.85
N GLU A 309 -3.16 18.73 -18.16
CA GLU A 309 -2.35 17.72 -18.84
C GLU A 309 -3.01 16.35 -19.11
N SER A 310 -3.02 16.00 -20.39
CA SER A 310 -3.43 14.73 -20.95
C SER A 310 -2.81 13.55 -20.21
N ARG A 311 -3.62 12.52 -19.91
CA ARG A 311 -3.14 11.24 -19.38
C ARG A 311 -1.95 10.77 -20.22
N PRO A 312 -0.76 10.54 -19.63
CA PRO A 312 0.32 9.90 -20.37
C PRO A 312 -0.17 8.53 -20.82
N ASN A 313 0.14 8.17 -22.06
CA ASN A 313 -0.13 6.84 -22.60
C ASN A 313 0.91 5.90 -21.96
N ILE A 314 0.64 5.44 -20.72
CA ILE A 314 1.52 4.54 -19.99
C ILE A 314 1.43 3.17 -20.66
N GLN A 315 2.28 2.93 -21.64
CA GLN A 315 2.64 1.57 -21.98
C GLN A 315 3.40 1.02 -20.77
N ALA A 316 2.80 0.06 -20.07
CA ALA A 316 3.52 -0.73 -19.08
C ALA A 316 4.82 -1.20 -19.74
N SER A 317 5.97 -0.81 -19.19
CA SER A 317 7.28 -1.23 -19.69
C SER A 317 7.33 -2.75 -19.61
N ALA A 318 7.00 -3.40 -20.73
CA ALA A 318 7.14 -4.83 -20.87
C ALA A 318 8.62 -5.15 -20.80
N SER A 319 9.00 -5.81 -19.71
CA SER A 319 10.34 -6.33 -19.42
C SER A 319 11.38 -5.26 -19.05
N PRO A 320 12.30 -5.56 -18.12
CA PRO A 320 13.50 -4.74 -17.96
C PRO A 320 14.23 -4.64 -19.31
N PRO A 321 14.82 -3.49 -19.67
CA PRO A 321 15.56 -3.36 -20.91
C PRO A 321 16.57 -4.50 -20.99
N ALA A 322 16.47 -5.33 -22.04
CA ALA A 322 17.41 -6.42 -22.26
C ALA A 322 18.82 -5.83 -22.20
N SER A 323 19.56 -6.16 -21.14
CA SER A 323 20.83 -5.52 -20.89
C SER A 323 21.72 -5.75 -22.10
N ARG A 324 22.16 -4.66 -22.75
CA ARG A 324 23.08 -4.71 -23.91
C ARG A 324 24.48 -5.24 -23.54
N THR A 325 24.66 -5.81 -22.35
CA THR A 325 25.87 -6.50 -21.89
C THR A 325 26.29 -7.64 -22.82
N TRP A 326 25.36 -8.23 -23.57
CA TRP A 326 25.69 -9.20 -24.63
C TRP A 326 26.53 -8.60 -25.77
N LEU A 327 26.39 -7.30 -26.07
CA LEU A 327 27.24 -6.62 -27.06
C LEU A 327 28.68 -6.48 -26.56
N LEU A 328 28.88 -6.28 -25.26
CA LEU A 328 30.23 -6.28 -24.65
C LEU A 328 30.86 -7.68 -24.69
N ALA A 329 30.07 -8.72 -24.46
CA ALA A 329 30.53 -10.11 -24.60
C ALA A 329 30.93 -10.44 -26.05
N LEU A 330 30.16 -9.98 -27.04
CA LEU A 330 30.50 -10.13 -28.45
C LEU A 330 31.76 -9.35 -28.85
N LEU A 331 31.91 -8.11 -28.38
CA LEU A 331 33.11 -7.30 -28.61
C LEU A 331 34.36 -7.96 -27.99
N ALA A 332 34.24 -8.48 -26.76
CA ALA A 332 35.32 -9.23 -26.12
C ALA A 332 35.69 -10.51 -26.89
N LEU A 333 34.69 -11.25 -27.37
CA LEU A 333 34.88 -12.44 -28.21
C LEU A 333 35.53 -12.10 -29.55
N LEU A 334 35.17 -10.96 -30.17
CA LEU A 334 35.76 -10.50 -31.43
C LEU A 334 37.23 -10.12 -31.24
N VAL A 335 37.56 -9.40 -30.16
CA VAL A 335 38.95 -9.05 -29.81
C VAL A 335 39.78 -10.31 -29.53
N LEU A 336 39.22 -11.30 -28.82
CA LEU A 336 39.84 -12.60 -28.61
C LEU A 336 40.07 -13.35 -29.92
N ALA A 337 39.06 -13.40 -30.80
CA ALA A 337 39.16 -14.07 -32.10
C ALA A 337 40.25 -13.45 -32.98
N LEU A 338 40.33 -12.12 -33.04
CA LEU A 338 41.38 -11.40 -33.77
C LEU A 338 42.78 -11.64 -33.18
N ALA A 339 42.90 -11.70 -31.85
CA ALA A 339 44.16 -12.04 -31.18
C ALA A 339 44.63 -13.48 -31.45
N PHE A 340 43.68 -14.42 -31.62
CA PHE A 340 43.99 -15.81 -32.00
C PHE A 340 44.32 -15.97 -33.49
N LEU A 341 43.61 -15.26 -34.38
CA LEU A 341 43.86 -15.29 -35.83
C LEU A 341 45.19 -14.64 -36.21
N GLY A 342 45.60 -13.57 -35.52
CA GLY A 342 46.90 -12.93 -35.70
C GLY A 342 48.11 -13.78 -35.29
N LYS A 343 47.88 -14.92 -34.61
CA LYS A 343 48.93 -15.85 -34.15
C LYS A 343 49.26 -16.97 -35.14
N ARG A 344 48.48 -17.10 -36.23
CA ARG A 344 48.63 -18.14 -37.26
C ARG A 344 49.38 -17.68 -38.53
N ARG A 345 50.02 -16.50 -38.51
CA ARG A 345 50.93 -16.05 -39.57
C ARG A 345 52.36 -15.97 -39.07
#